data_AF-A0A2E0WY53-F1
#
_entry.id   AF-A0A2E0WY53-F1
#
_cell.length_a   1.000
_cell.length_b   1.000
_cell.length_c   1.000
_cell.angle_alpha   90.00
_cell.angle_beta   90.00
_cell.angle_gamma   90.00
#
_symmetry.space_group_name_H-M   'P 1'
#
loop_
_entity.id
_entity.type
_entity.pdbx_description
1 polymer ?
#
loop_
_entity_poly.entity_id
_entity_poly.type
_entity_poly.pdbx_seq_one_letter_code
_entity_poly.pdbx_strand_id
1 'polypeptide(L)'
;MIVGRVGGSANPWIDGRAAFMLLDASMSVVAEGGDSAEGELCTGDCCATERLACTTLVKVVDAGGQVVPVDSRKLLGLKESDMVVVEGTAKKDTSGNFSMLANRVFIRK
;
A
#
# COMPACT_ATOMS: atom_id res chain seq x y z
N MET A 1 9.15 -8.50 6.20
CA MET A 1 9.46 -7.13 5.78
C MET A 1 9.17 -7.02 4.30
N ILE A 2 8.53 -5.94 3.86
CA ILE A 2 8.30 -5.63 2.45
C ILE A 2 8.78 -4.22 2.15
N VAL A 3 9.14 -3.95 0.90
CA VAL A 3 9.53 -2.63 0.41
C VAL A 3 8.59 -2.28 -0.72
N GLY A 4 8.08 -1.05 -0.70
CA GLY A 4 7.17 -0.59 -1.73
C GLY A 4 7.00 0.91 -1.73
N ARG A 5 6.15 1.37 -2.63
CA ARG A 5 5.81 2.79 -2.80
C ARG A 5 4.39 3.03 -2.32
N VAL A 6 4.16 4.08 -1.53
CA VAL A 6 2.79 4.48 -1.18
C VAL A 6 2.04 4.87 -2.45
N GLY A 7 0.97 4.15 -2.77
CA GLY A 7 0.27 4.29 -4.05
C GLY A 7 -0.44 3.01 -4.50
N GLY A 8 -0.62 2.85 -5.81
CA GLY A 8 -1.33 1.71 -6.41
C GLY A 8 -2.85 1.91 -6.54
N SER A 9 -3.35 3.10 -6.21
CA SER A 9 -4.74 3.54 -6.44
C SER A 9 -4.77 5.06 -6.55
N ALA A 10 -5.87 5.61 -7.08
CA ALA A 10 -6.08 7.07 -7.15
C ALA A 10 -6.10 7.74 -5.76
N ASN A 11 -6.55 7.01 -4.74
CA ASN A 11 -6.42 7.40 -3.34
C ASN A 11 -5.86 6.21 -2.53
N PRO A 12 -4.59 6.27 -2.08
CA PRO A 12 -4.00 5.18 -1.32
C PRO A 12 -4.33 5.23 0.18
N TRP A 13 -5.07 6.24 0.64
CA TRP A 13 -5.28 6.48 2.06
C TRP A 13 -6.58 5.86 2.58
N ILE A 14 -6.54 5.34 3.81
CA ILE A 14 -7.74 5.03 4.59
C ILE A 14 -7.93 6.13 5.62
N ASP A 15 -8.85 7.05 5.36
CA ASP A 15 -9.04 8.23 6.21
C ASP A 15 -9.35 7.85 7.67
N GLY A 16 -8.66 8.52 8.60
CA GLY A 16 -8.85 8.30 10.05
C GLY A 16 -8.29 6.97 10.57
N ARG A 17 -7.50 6.26 9.76
CA ARG A 17 -6.78 5.03 10.16
C ARG A 17 -5.34 5.09 9.69
N ALA A 18 -4.47 4.43 10.45
CA ALA A 18 -3.08 4.25 10.06
C ALA A 18 -2.99 3.09 9.06
N ALA A 19 -3.71 3.21 7.95
CA ALA A 19 -3.72 2.22 6.88
C ALA A 19 -3.59 2.91 5.52
N PHE A 20 -2.90 2.24 4.61
CA PHE A 20 -2.62 2.77 3.27
C PHE A 20 -2.30 1.65 2.28
N MET A 21 -2.47 1.93 0.99
CA MET A 21 -2.08 1.05 -0.10
C MET A 21 -0.59 1.21 -0.40
N LEU A 22 0.07 0.06 -0.57
CA LEU A 22 1.46 -0.03 -0.93
C LEU A 22 1.59 -0.77 -2.26
N LEU A 23 2.16 -0.11 -3.26
CA LEU A 23 2.55 -0.69 -4.53
C LEU A 23 3.91 -1.37 -4.40
N ASP A 24 4.07 -2.54 -5.01
CA ASP A 24 5.36 -3.22 -5.07
C ASP A 24 6.45 -2.31 -5.68
N ALA A 25 7.65 -2.34 -5.10
CA ALA A 25 8.77 -1.51 -5.53
C ALA A 25 9.24 -1.78 -6.97
N SER A 26 8.97 -2.97 -7.53
CA SER A 26 9.31 -3.30 -8.92
C SER A 26 8.33 -2.71 -9.93
N MET A 27 7.20 -2.18 -9.47
CA MET A 27 6.14 -1.68 -10.34
C MET A 27 6.24 -0.17 -10.55
N SER A 28 5.90 0.25 -11.76
CA SER A 28 5.76 1.65 -12.14
C SER A 28 4.31 1.97 -12.47
N VAL A 29 3.89 3.21 -12.20
CA VAL A 29 2.51 3.65 -12.46
C VAL A 29 2.47 4.40 -13.79
N VAL A 30 1.57 4.00 -14.68
CA VAL A 30 1.29 4.68 -15.94
C VAL A 30 -0.05 5.42 -15.88
N ALA A 31 -0.25 6.37 -16.80
CA ALA A 31 -1.47 7.15 -16.87
C ALA A 31 -2.71 6.29 -17.12
N GLU A 32 -3.88 6.77 -16.68
CA GLU A 32 -5.13 6.05 -16.88
C GLU A 32 -5.46 5.85 -18.36
N GLY A 33 -5.79 4.62 -18.75
CA GLY A 33 -6.06 4.25 -20.13
C GLY A 33 -4.82 4.11 -21.02
N GLY A 34 -3.61 4.22 -20.46
CA GLY A 34 -2.37 3.89 -21.17
C GLY A 34 -2.15 2.39 -21.25
N ASP A 35 -1.47 1.94 -22.31
CA ASP A 35 -0.98 0.57 -22.41
C ASP A 35 0.03 0.32 -21.27
N SER A 36 -0.16 -0.77 -20.51
CA SER A 36 0.76 -1.19 -19.46
C SER A 36 1.59 -2.37 -19.95
N ALA A 37 2.92 -2.25 -19.91
CA ALA A 37 3.84 -3.36 -20.13
C ALA A 37 4.06 -4.18 -18.84
N GLU A 38 4.90 -5.23 -18.93
CA GLU A 38 5.34 -5.96 -17.74
C GLU A 38 6.09 -5.01 -16.78
N GLY A 39 5.68 -4.99 -15.51
CA GLY A 39 6.22 -4.06 -14.52
C GLY A 39 5.56 -2.67 -14.50
N GLU A 40 4.52 -2.46 -15.31
CA GLU A 40 3.71 -1.23 -15.34
C GLU A 40 2.28 -1.49 -14.87
N LEU A 41 1.65 -0.45 -14.34
CA LEU A 41 0.30 -0.52 -13.80
C LEU A 41 -0.44 0.79 -13.95
N CYS A 42 -1.58 0.76 -14.62
CA CYS A 42 -2.54 1.86 -14.69
C CYS A 42 -3.40 1.93 -13.40
N THR A 43 -3.75 3.13 -12.94
CA THR A 43 -4.60 3.32 -11.74
C THR A 43 -6.10 3.17 -12.00
N GLY A 44 -6.51 3.07 -13.26
CA GLY A 44 -7.91 2.99 -13.67
C GLY A 44 -8.60 1.69 -13.26
N ASP A 45 -9.92 1.68 -13.41
CA ASP A 45 -10.75 0.52 -13.08
C ASP A 45 -10.53 -0.67 -14.00
N CYS A 46 -10.10 -0.43 -15.25
CA CYS A 46 -9.77 -1.50 -16.20
C CYS A 46 -8.63 -2.41 -15.73
N CYS A 47 -7.74 -1.92 -14.86
CA CYS A 47 -6.59 -2.66 -14.34
C CYS A 47 -6.78 -3.07 -12.86
N ALA A 48 -8.01 -3.07 -12.36
CA ALA A 48 -8.29 -3.34 -10.94
C ALA A 48 -7.80 -4.73 -10.49
N THR A 49 -7.89 -5.75 -11.36
CA THR A 49 -7.47 -7.12 -11.03
C THR A 49 -5.95 -7.26 -10.95
N GLU A 50 -5.22 -6.66 -11.88
CA GLU A 50 -3.76 -6.59 -11.90
C GLU A 50 -3.25 -5.83 -10.68
N ARG A 51 -3.93 -4.75 -10.29
CA ARG A 51 -3.61 -3.99 -9.08
C ARG A 51 -3.66 -4.85 -7.82
N LEU A 52 -4.59 -5.80 -7.70
CA LEU A 52 -4.66 -6.67 -6.52
C LEU A 52 -3.43 -7.57 -6.37
N ALA A 53 -2.77 -7.95 -7.47
CA ALA A 53 -1.56 -8.78 -7.43
C ALA A 53 -0.31 -7.99 -7.02
N CYS A 54 -0.30 -6.69 -7.28
CA CYS A 54 0.87 -5.82 -7.12
C CYS A 54 0.74 -4.82 -5.96
N THR A 55 -0.41 -4.80 -5.28
CA THR A 55 -0.65 -3.90 -4.14
C THR A 55 -0.92 -4.68 -2.86
N THR A 56 -0.54 -4.07 -1.75
CA THR A 56 -0.76 -4.61 -0.40
C THR A 56 -1.41 -3.55 0.46
N LEU A 57 -2.48 -3.92 1.17
CA LEU A 57 -3.07 -3.05 2.18
C LEU A 57 -2.24 -3.12 3.47
N VAL A 58 -1.53 -2.04 3.79
CA VAL A 58 -0.77 -1.91 5.03
C VAL A 58 -1.69 -1.36 6.12
N LYS A 59 -1.68 -1.99 7.29
CA LYS A 59 -2.41 -1.57 8.49
C LYS A 59 -1.42 -1.49 9.64
N VAL A 60 -1.13 -0.28 10.12
CA VAL A 60 -0.28 -0.06 11.28
C VAL A 60 -1.06 -0.38 12.54
N VAL A 61 -0.55 -1.31 13.31
CA VAL A 61 -1.20 -1.80 14.52
C VAL A 61 -0.44 -1.39 15.79
N ASP A 62 -1.19 -1.21 16.86
CA ASP A 62 -0.64 -1.02 18.21
C ASP A 62 -0.13 -2.36 18.81
N ALA A 63 0.35 -2.30 20.06
CA ALA A 63 0.82 -3.48 20.78
C ALA A 63 -0.29 -4.54 21.01
N GLY A 64 -1.57 -4.15 20.95
CA GLY A 64 -2.72 -5.04 21.02
C GLY A 64 -3.15 -5.62 19.67
N GLY A 65 -2.46 -5.27 18.57
CA GLY A 65 -2.82 -5.70 17.22
C GLY A 65 -3.99 -4.94 16.61
N GLN A 66 -4.44 -3.84 17.22
CA GLN A 66 -5.52 -3.00 16.71
C GLN A 66 -4.97 -1.92 15.80
N VAL A 67 -5.69 -1.60 14.72
CA VAL A 67 -5.28 -0.54 13.79
C VAL A 67 -5.34 0.82 14.50
N VAL A 68 -4.25 1.58 14.43
CA VAL A 68 -4.17 2.89 15.08
C VAL A 68 -5.20 3.84 14.44
N PRO A 69 -6.07 4.50 15.23
CA PRO A 69 -7.16 5.34 14.74
C PRO A 69 -6.70 6.76 14.38
N VAL A 70 -5.55 6.89 13.72
CA VAL A 70 -4.95 8.16 13.28
C VAL A 70 -4.52 7.99 11.84
N ASP A 71 -4.80 8.98 11.02
CA ASP A 71 -4.40 8.97 9.61
C ASP A 71 -2.89 8.76 9.41
N SER A 72 -2.51 7.88 8.49
CA SER A 72 -1.11 7.57 8.16
C SER A 72 -0.26 8.80 7.85
N ARG A 73 -0.83 9.80 7.17
CA ARG A 73 -0.15 11.06 6.83
C ARG A 73 0.19 11.87 8.08
N LYS A 74 -0.68 11.82 9.10
CA LYS A 74 -0.49 12.53 10.37
C LYS A 74 0.42 11.76 11.32
N LEU A 75 0.25 10.44 11.40
CA LEU A 75 0.99 9.58 12.31
C LEU A 75 2.45 9.40 11.89
N LEU A 76 2.68 9.14 10.60
CA LEU A 76 3.97 8.75 10.05
C LEU A 76 4.60 9.83 9.15
N GLY A 77 3.84 10.86 8.78
CA GLY A 77 4.31 11.89 7.85
C GLY A 77 4.41 11.42 6.40
N LEU A 78 3.72 10.32 6.04
CA LEU A 78 3.78 9.73 4.71
C LEU A 78 3.15 10.65 3.65
N LYS A 79 3.74 10.60 2.46
CA LYS A 79 3.22 11.22 1.23
C LYS A 79 3.00 10.17 0.16
N GLU A 80 2.22 10.54 -0.85
CA GLU A 80 2.10 9.71 -2.04
C GLU A 80 3.46 9.58 -2.71
N SER A 81 3.74 8.42 -3.30
CA SER A 81 5.02 8.06 -3.91
C SER A 81 6.21 7.90 -2.96
N ASP A 82 6.05 8.04 -1.64
CA ASP A 82 7.12 7.72 -0.70
C ASP A 82 7.49 6.23 -0.79
N MET A 83 8.79 5.95 -0.88
CA MET A 83 9.31 4.60 -0.72
C MET A 83 9.38 4.26 0.75
N VAL A 84 8.77 3.16 1.15
CA VAL A 84 8.74 2.72 2.54
C VAL A 84 9.18 1.27 2.70
N VAL A 85 9.78 1.01 3.85
CA VAL A 85 10.06 -0.34 4.35
C VAL A 85 9.04 -0.61 5.45
N VAL A 86 8.29 -1.70 5.29
CA VAL A 86 7.23 -2.10 6.22
C VAL A 86 7.61 -3.43 6.87
N GLU A 87 7.65 -3.44 8.20
CA GLU A 87 7.84 -4.63 9.00
C GLU A 87 6.54 -4.98 9.72
N GLY A 88 6.21 -6.27 9.72
CA GLY A 88 4.93 -6.74 10.20
C GLY A 88 4.64 -8.18 9.80
N THR A 89 3.40 -8.58 10.04
CA THR A 89 2.88 -9.91 9.73
C THR A 89 1.96 -9.82 8.52
N ALA A 90 2.30 -10.55 7.45
CA ALA A 90 1.46 -10.68 6.29
C ALA A 90 0.24 -11.58 6.61
N LYS A 91 -0.93 -11.18 6.14
CA LYS A 91 -2.18 -11.94 6.20
C LYS A 91 -2.83 -11.92 4.83
N LYS A 92 -3.18 -13.12 4.35
CA LYS A 92 -4.03 -13.29 3.18
C LYS A 92 -5.45 -13.56 3.67
N ASP A 93 -6.42 -12.78 3.22
CA ASP A 93 -7.82 -13.03 3.55
C ASP A 93 -8.40 -14.17 2.68
N THR A 94 -9.65 -14.56 2.97
CA THR A 94 -10.36 -15.61 2.23
C THR A 94 -10.67 -15.25 0.78
N SER A 95 -10.67 -13.95 0.47
CA SER A 95 -10.85 -13.42 -0.89
C SER A 95 -9.52 -13.33 -1.65
N GLY A 96 -8.40 -13.70 -1.00
CA GLY A 96 -7.08 -13.73 -1.59
C GLY A 96 -6.33 -12.40 -1.51
N ASN A 97 -6.89 -11.36 -0.88
CA ASN A 97 -6.23 -10.07 -0.74
C ASN A 97 -5.10 -10.16 0.28
N PHE A 98 -3.96 -9.59 -0.07
CA PHE A 98 -2.82 -9.47 0.83
C PHE A 98 -2.91 -8.19 1.66
N SER A 99 -2.79 -8.36 2.97
CA SER A 99 -2.68 -7.26 3.92
C SER A 99 -1.48 -7.47 4.84
N MET A 100 -0.89 -6.36 5.29
CA MET A 100 0.25 -6.37 6.21
C MET A 100 -0.18 -5.71 7.52
N LEU A 101 -0.12 -6.45 8.62
CA LEU A 101 -0.24 -5.87 9.96
C LEU A 101 1.14 -5.36 10.37
N ALA A 102 1.37 -4.07 10.17
CA ALA A 102 2.64 -3.42 10.38
C ALA A 102 2.82 -2.95 11.82
N ASN A 103 3.96 -3.28 12.42
CA ASN A 103 4.37 -2.74 13.72
C ASN A 103 5.46 -1.67 13.56
N ARG A 104 6.12 -1.59 12.39
CA ARG A 104 7.09 -0.55 12.04
C ARG A 104 6.98 -0.18 10.58
N VAL A 105 7.10 1.11 10.31
CA VAL A 105 7.16 1.69 8.97
C VAL A 105 8.31 2.68 8.94
N PHE A 106 9.18 2.56 7.94
CA PHE A 106 10.33 3.45 7.74
C PHE A 106 10.28 4.05 6.34
N ILE A 107 10.47 5.37 6.24
CA ILE A 107 10.54 6.07 4.95
C ILE A 107 11.98 6.01 4.44
N ARG A 108 12.16 5.40 3.27
CA ARG A 108 13.44 5.32 2.57
C ARG A 108 13.64 6.60 1.77
N LYS A 109 14.56 7.45 2.23
CA LYS A 109 15.01 8.66 1.52
C LYS A 109 16.07 8.33 0.48
#